data_AF-A0A7W0VMB1-F1
#
_entry.id   AF-A0A7W0VMB1-F1
#
_cell.length_a   1.000
_cell.length_b   1.000
_cell.length_c   1.000
_cell.angle_alpha   90.00
_cell.angle_beta   90.00
_cell.angle_gamma   90.00
#
_symmetry.space_group_name_H-M   'P 1'
#
loop_
_entity.id
_entity.type
_entity.pdbx_description
1 polymer ?
#
loop_
_entity_poly.entity_id
_entity_poly.type
_entity_poly.pdbx_seq_one_letter_code
_entity_poly.pdbx_strand_id
1 'polypeptide(L)'
;GVFCDSNPVPAPGGGGGSSCGRNGGAGGSPGVGGSGGSTGGAGVGGTPGGAGAGGESQDGSPGAPGAPGGNGNAGAAGTEVGMFAGVTYSPSNGTNGTNGTPGNGGGGGGGGGGGTTDCDSTGSSGGGGGAGGCAGTAGTAGTGGGGSFGIVATDSTVVVKSSMVTANRGGAGGRGGRGANGGNGGSGGPGGPYGGSGEQDDGGNGAAGGNGGRGGTGGHGGGGGGGPSAGLVCLGTATIAIPQSTVNGGSGGLGGPSMGTAGMDGVSTRAIGCSFF
;
A
#
# COMPACT_ATOMS: atom_id res chain seq x y z
N GLY A 1 -37.61 49.12 -12.40
CA GLY A 1 -36.49 48.45 -11.74
C GLY A 1 -36.96 47.06 -11.42
N VAL A 2 -36.48 46.08 -12.18
CA VAL A 2 -36.91 44.69 -12.05
C VAL A 2 -36.34 44.17 -10.74
N PHE A 3 -37.22 43.71 -9.85
CA PHE A 3 -36.84 43.05 -8.61
C PHE A 3 -36.32 41.67 -8.99
N CYS A 4 -34.99 41.48 -8.98
CA CYS A 4 -34.41 40.15 -9.04
C CYS A 4 -34.85 39.43 -7.76
N ASP A 5 -35.67 38.39 -7.88
CA ASP A 5 -36.02 37.59 -6.72
C ASP A 5 -34.74 36.95 -6.21
N SER A 6 -34.37 37.25 -4.97
CA SER A 6 -33.15 36.76 -4.32
C SER A 6 -33.29 35.30 -3.91
N ASN A 7 -33.66 34.44 -4.87
CA ASN A 7 -33.78 33.02 -4.65
C ASN A 7 -32.39 32.44 -4.35
N PRO A 8 -32.24 31.67 -3.26
CA PRO A 8 -30.95 31.10 -2.89
C PRO A 8 -30.44 30.18 -4.00
N VAL A 9 -29.26 30.48 -4.52
CA VAL A 9 -28.58 29.64 -5.51
C VAL A 9 -28.26 28.27 -4.88
N PRO A 10 -28.47 27.14 -5.59
CA PRO A 10 -28.13 25.82 -5.08
C PRO A 10 -26.68 25.71 -4.58
N ALA A 11 -26.50 25.23 -3.35
CA ALA A 11 -25.19 25.06 -2.76
C ALA A 11 -24.40 23.96 -3.48
N PRO A 12 -23.10 24.18 -3.78
CA PRO A 12 -22.26 23.14 -4.37
C PRO A 12 -22.15 21.89 -3.51
N GLY A 13 -22.04 20.72 -4.14
CA GLY A 13 -21.83 19.47 -3.43
C GLY A 13 -20.52 19.48 -2.65
N GLY A 14 -20.58 19.16 -1.35
CA GLY A 14 -19.38 19.01 -0.53
C GLY A 14 -18.53 17.83 -0.97
N GLY A 15 -17.21 18.00 -1.00
CA GLY A 15 -16.28 16.91 -1.28
C GLY A 15 -16.31 15.83 -0.18
N GLY A 16 -16.16 14.57 -0.56
CA GLY A 16 -16.13 13.45 0.38
C GLY A 16 -14.95 13.53 1.33
N GLY A 17 -15.18 13.25 2.62
CA GLY A 17 -14.15 13.22 3.65
C GLY A 17 -13.36 11.90 3.71
N SER A 18 -12.06 11.97 3.98
CA SER A 18 -11.15 10.82 4.09
C SER A 18 -10.40 10.84 5.42
N SER A 19 -10.37 9.71 6.13
CA SER A 19 -9.62 9.57 7.38
C SER A 19 -8.10 9.63 7.20
N CYS A 20 -7.61 9.45 5.98
CA CYS A 20 -6.20 9.62 5.61
C CYS A 20 -5.93 10.93 4.85
N GLY A 21 -6.85 11.90 4.95
CA GLY A 21 -6.66 13.25 4.40
C GLY A 21 -6.79 13.36 2.89
N ARG A 22 -7.25 12.31 2.19
CA ARG A 22 -7.48 12.30 0.74
C ARG A 22 -8.91 12.74 0.38
N ASN A 23 -9.29 13.94 0.78
CA ASN A 23 -10.65 14.43 0.54
C ASN A 23 -10.94 14.62 -0.95
N GLY A 24 -12.19 14.45 -1.36
CA GLY A 24 -12.65 14.81 -2.70
C GLY A 24 -12.80 16.32 -2.87
N GLY A 25 -12.87 16.77 -4.13
CA GLY A 25 -13.10 18.18 -4.46
C GLY A 25 -14.55 18.60 -4.26
N ALA A 26 -14.79 19.85 -3.89
CA ALA A 26 -16.16 20.40 -3.87
C ALA A 26 -16.71 20.52 -5.31
N GLY A 27 -18.02 20.41 -5.50
CA GLY A 27 -18.66 20.70 -6.77
C GLY A 27 -18.58 22.19 -7.12
N GLY A 28 -18.87 22.50 -8.38
CA GLY A 28 -18.97 23.87 -8.87
C GLY A 28 -20.31 24.51 -8.56
N SER A 29 -20.32 25.80 -8.24
CA SER A 29 -21.54 26.60 -8.16
C SER A 29 -22.21 26.75 -9.52
N PRO A 30 -23.54 26.80 -9.60
CA PRO A 30 -24.22 27.07 -10.86
C PRO A 30 -24.06 28.53 -11.30
N GLY A 31 -24.30 28.78 -12.58
CA GLY A 31 -24.47 30.11 -13.15
C GLY A 31 -25.85 30.71 -12.82
N VAL A 32 -25.96 32.03 -12.94
CA VAL A 32 -27.19 32.81 -12.72
C VAL A 32 -27.44 33.70 -13.93
N GLY A 33 -28.66 33.70 -14.48
CA GLY A 33 -28.97 34.34 -15.76
C GLY A 33 -28.05 33.85 -16.87
N GLY A 34 -27.60 34.74 -17.77
CA GLY A 34 -26.74 34.38 -18.90
C GLY A 34 -25.31 33.88 -18.56
N SER A 35 -24.97 33.71 -17.28
CA SER A 35 -23.62 33.33 -16.84
C SER A 35 -23.42 31.81 -16.81
N GLY A 36 -22.19 31.38 -17.08
CA GLY A 36 -21.75 30.00 -16.95
C GLY A 36 -21.59 29.54 -15.49
N GLY A 37 -21.49 28.23 -15.29
CA GLY A 37 -21.22 27.64 -13.99
C GLY A 37 -19.74 27.66 -13.62
N SER A 38 -19.45 27.48 -12.34
CA SER A 38 -18.07 27.39 -11.83
C SER A 38 -17.49 25.99 -12.00
N THR A 39 -16.17 25.92 -12.19
CA THR A 39 -15.39 24.67 -12.19
C THR A 39 -15.42 24.01 -10.81
N GLY A 40 -15.55 22.69 -10.78
CA GLY A 40 -15.42 21.92 -9.53
C GLY A 40 -14.02 21.99 -8.95
N GLY A 41 -13.91 21.90 -7.63
CA GLY A 41 -12.64 21.82 -6.93
C GLY A 41 -11.86 20.54 -7.27
N ALA A 42 -10.53 20.62 -7.21
CA ALA A 42 -9.69 19.45 -7.33
C ALA A 42 -9.77 18.55 -6.08
N GLY A 43 -9.70 17.24 -6.28
CA GLY A 43 -9.52 16.28 -5.19
C GLY A 43 -8.10 16.33 -4.63
N VAL A 44 -7.93 16.00 -3.35
CA VAL A 44 -6.61 15.94 -2.72
C VAL A 44 -5.76 14.87 -3.40
N GLY A 45 -4.56 15.26 -3.83
CA GLY A 45 -3.71 14.47 -4.72
C GLY A 45 -3.68 14.98 -6.17
N GLY A 46 -4.42 16.06 -6.47
CA GLY A 46 -4.31 16.80 -7.72
C GLY A 46 -5.27 16.33 -8.81
N THR A 47 -6.28 15.52 -8.48
CA THR A 47 -7.27 15.08 -9.45
C THR A 47 -8.16 16.27 -9.87
N PRO A 48 -8.18 16.65 -11.15
CA PRO A 48 -8.90 17.84 -11.60
C PRO A 48 -10.41 17.74 -11.38
N GLY A 49 -11.03 18.85 -11.00
CA GLY A 49 -12.48 18.99 -11.09
C GLY A 49 -12.96 19.16 -12.53
N GLY A 50 -14.25 18.98 -12.73
CA GLY A 50 -14.89 19.17 -14.03
C GLY A 50 -15.10 20.66 -14.31
N ALA A 51 -14.88 21.07 -15.56
CA ALA A 51 -15.15 22.43 -16.00
C ALA A 51 -16.62 22.81 -15.76
N GLY A 52 -16.85 24.03 -15.31
CA GLY A 52 -18.20 24.60 -15.30
C GLY A 52 -18.69 24.87 -16.73
N ALA A 53 -19.99 25.09 -16.87
CA ALA A 53 -20.60 25.46 -18.14
C ALA A 53 -20.00 26.76 -18.70
N GLY A 54 -19.79 26.83 -20.03
CA GLY A 54 -19.19 27.99 -20.69
C GLY A 54 -20.14 29.20 -20.84
N GLY A 55 -21.43 29.01 -20.60
CA GLY A 55 -22.46 30.03 -20.71
C GLY A 55 -23.83 29.47 -20.33
N GLU A 56 -24.87 30.22 -20.64
CA GLU A 56 -26.28 29.85 -20.40
C GLU A 56 -26.67 28.49 -21.00
N SER A 57 -27.64 27.84 -20.34
CA SER A 57 -28.28 26.59 -20.77
C SER A 57 -27.34 25.41 -21.04
N GLN A 58 -26.08 25.49 -20.61
CA GLN A 58 -25.06 24.48 -20.81
C GLN A 58 -24.82 23.67 -19.54
N ASP A 59 -24.62 22.37 -19.70
CA ASP A 59 -24.26 21.49 -18.60
C ASP A 59 -22.81 21.70 -18.15
N GLY A 60 -22.56 21.46 -16.87
CA GLY A 60 -21.20 21.29 -16.37
C GLY A 60 -20.54 20.01 -16.91
N SER A 61 -19.23 19.89 -16.74
CA SER A 61 -18.49 18.66 -17.05
C SER A 61 -18.25 17.81 -15.79
N PRO A 62 -18.24 16.48 -15.90
CA PRO A 62 -17.96 15.60 -14.76
C PRO A 62 -16.55 15.81 -14.19
N GLY A 63 -16.42 15.61 -12.87
CA GLY A 63 -15.13 15.60 -12.20
C GLY A 63 -14.30 14.35 -12.54
N ALA A 64 -12.97 14.48 -12.58
CA ALA A 64 -12.12 13.34 -12.89
C ALA A 64 -12.08 12.32 -11.73
N PRO A 65 -12.01 11.02 -12.00
CA PRO A 65 -11.82 10.00 -10.97
C PRO A 65 -10.43 10.08 -10.35
N GLY A 66 -10.34 9.81 -9.05
CA GLY A 66 -9.10 9.75 -8.30
C GLY A 66 -8.23 8.57 -8.76
N ALA A 67 -6.93 8.82 -8.94
CA ALA A 67 -5.98 7.75 -9.24
C ALA A 67 -5.87 6.77 -8.05
N PRO A 68 -5.74 5.45 -8.31
CA PRO A 68 -5.50 4.48 -7.26
C PRO A 68 -4.10 4.67 -6.65
N GLY A 69 -3.97 4.34 -5.37
CA GLY A 69 -2.68 4.28 -4.71
C GLY A 69 -1.85 3.09 -5.21
N GLY A 70 -0.54 3.29 -5.31
CA GLY A 70 0.43 2.22 -5.57
C GLY A 70 0.51 1.21 -4.42
N ASN A 71 0.67 -0.06 -4.77
CA ASN A 71 0.86 -1.15 -3.81
C ASN A 71 2.25 -1.07 -3.16
N GLY A 72 2.36 -1.57 -1.93
CA GLY A 72 3.62 -1.76 -1.25
C GLY A 72 4.40 -2.95 -1.82
N ASN A 73 5.73 -2.88 -1.72
CA ASN A 73 6.63 -3.95 -2.13
C ASN A 73 6.68 -5.05 -1.06
N ALA A 74 6.82 -6.29 -1.51
CA ALA A 74 7.07 -7.41 -0.62
C ALA A 74 8.45 -7.27 0.06
N GLY A 75 8.54 -7.73 1.29
CA GLY A 75 9.80 -7.85 2.00
C GLY A 75 10.66 -8.99 1.42
N ALA A 76 11.96 -8.77 1.38
CA ALA A 76 12.95 -9.79 1.07
C ALA A 76 12.90 -10.95 2.07
N ALA A 77 13.15 -12.16 1.57
CA ALA A 77 13.24 -13.38 2.35
C ALA A 77 14.54 -13.46 3.18
N GLY A 78 14.48 -14.20 4.29
CA GLY A 78 15.67 -14.62 5.01
C GLY A 78 16.44 -15.70 4.22
N THR A 79 17.77 -15.67 4.37
CA THR A 79 18.73 -16.56 3.70
C THR A 79 18.86 -17.91 4.42
N GLU A 80 19.42 -18.89 3.71
CA GLU A 80 19.67 -20.26 4.16
C GLU A 80 20.67 -20.39 5.34
N VAL A 81 21.46 -19.36 5.58
CA VAL A 81 22.38 -19.24 6.73
C VAL A 81 22.30 -17.80 7.24
N GLY A 82 22.23 -17.66 8.57
CA GLY A 82 22.37 -16.40 9.28
C GLY A 82 23.82 -15.96 9.45
N MET A 83 24.08 -15.16 10.47
CA MET A 83 25.42 -14.64 10.78
C MET A 83 25.87 -15.11 12.17
N PHE A 84 27.16 -15.36 12.31
CA PHE A 84 27.78 -15.53 13.62
C PHE A 84 28.38 -14.21 14.10
N ALA A 85 28.06 -13.81 15.32
CA ALA A 85 28.74 -12.75 16.06
C ALA A 85 29.46 -13.40 17.25
N GLY A 86 30.75 -13.71 17.06
CA GLY A 86 31.45 -14.66 17.93
C GLY A 86 30.77 -16.03 17.87
N VAL A 87 30.49 -16.64 19.02
CA VAL A 87 29.79 -17.94 19.09
C VAL A 87 28.26 -17.82 19.01
N THR A 88 27.72 -16.61 18.99
CA THR A 88 26.26 -16.40 18.92
C THR A 88 25.79 -16.44 17.49
N TYR A 89 24.90 -17.38 17.19
CA TYR A 89 24.21 -17.45 15.90
C TYR A 89 23.00 -16.51 15.88
N SER A 90 22.99 -15.59 14.93
CA SER A 90 21.85 -14.73 14.61
C SER A 90 21.15 -15.26 13.34
N PRO A 91 19.91 -15.75 13.45
CA PRO A 91 19.16 -16.26 12.30
C PRO A 91 18.91 -15.18 11.24
N SER A 92 18.81 -15.61 9.98
CA SER A 92 18.45 -14.71 8.88
C SER A 92 16.94 -14.45 8.86
N ASN A 93 16.53 -13.30 9.38
CA ASN A 93 15.14 -12.86 9.32
C ASN A 93 14.76 -12.44 7.89
N GLY A 94 13.47 -12.53 7.57
CA GLY A 94 12.94 -11.77 6.44
C GLY A 94 12.94 -10.27 6.75
N THR A 95 12.49 -9.47 5.79
CA THR A 95 12.24 -8.04 5.99
C THR A 95 10.76 -7.74 5.93
N ASN A 96 10.35 -6.63 6.53
CA ASN A 96 8.97 -6.16 6.43
C ASN A 96 8.66 -5.80 4.97
N GLY A 97 7.39 -5.94 4.58
CA GLY A 97 6.93 -5.27 3.37
C GLY A 97 6.93 -3.75 3.53
N THR A 98 6.57 -3.03 2.48
CA THR A 98 6.30 -1.58 2.59
C THR A 98 4.80 -1.31 2.64
N ASN A 99 4.40 -0.18 3.22
CA ASN A 99 3.01 0.26 3.14
C ASN A 99 2.64 0.52 1.67
N GLY A 100 1.35 0.39 1.35
CA GLY A 100 0.81 0.97 0.13
C GLY A 100 0.79 2.50 0.22
N THR A 101 0.31 3.15 -0.84
CA THR A 101 0.03 4.60 -0.82
C THR A 101 -1.47 4.85 -0.85
N PRO A 102 -1.97 5.97 -0.28
CA PRO A 102 -3.38 6.32 -0.37
C PRO A 102 -3.80 6.60 -1.82
N GLY A 103 -5.05 6.34 -2.15
CA GLY A 103 -5.64 6.81 -3.41
C GLY A 103 -5.95 8.30 -3.37
N ASN A 104 -6.04 8.95 -4.52
CA ASN A 104 -6.40 10.36 -4.61
C ASN A 104 -7.91 10.57 -4.40
N GLY A 105 -8.29 11.73 -3.89
CA GLY A 105 -9.70 12.16 -3.93
C GLY A 105 -10.13 12.41 -5.38
N GLY A 106 -11.40 12.17 -5.69
CA GLY A 106 -11.99 12.54 -6.98
C GLY A 106 -12.22 14.05 -7.08
N GLY A 107 -12.21 14.59 -8.30
CA GLY A 107 -12.56 15.99 -8.54
C GLY A 107 -14.06 16.22 -8.42
N GLY A 108 -14.47 17.42 -8.01
CA GLY A 108 -15.88 17.82 -8.04
C GLY A 108 -16.37 18.06 -9.48
N GLY A 109 -17.65 17.84 -9.73
CA GLY A 109 -18.27 18.16 -11.02
C GLY A 109 -18.46 19.67 -11.19
N GLY A 110 -18.46 20.15 -12.43
CA GLY A 110 -18.75 21.55 -12.74
C GLY A 110 -20.22 21.90 -12.54
N GLY A 111 -20.49 23.16 -12.22
CA GLY A 111 -21.86 23.70 -12.21
C GLY A 111 -22.38 23.94 -13.62
N GLY A 112 -23.69 23.81 -13.80
CA GLY A 112 -24.40 24.18 -15.02
C GLY A 112 -24.56 25.70 -15.16
N GLY A 113 -24.78 26.16 -16.38
CA GLY A 113 -25.04 27.57 -16.69
C GLY A 113 -26.44 28.01 -16.26
N GLY A 114 -26.64 29.31 -16.05
CA GLY A 114 -27.97 29.87 -15.78
C GLY A 114 -28.84 29.90 -17.03
N GLY A 115 -29.99 30.56 -16.95
CA GLY A 115 -30.98 30.64 -18.02
C GLY A 115 -31.00 31.94 -18.82
N THR A 116 -31.94 32.01 -19.77
CA THR A 116 -32.10 33.08 -20.77
C THR A 116 -33.15 34.13 -20.41
N THR A 117 -34.03 33.83 -19.44
CA THR A 117 -35.11 34.73 -19.01
C THR A 117 -34.82 35.28 -17.62
N ASP A 118 -34.69 36.61 -17.51
CA ASP A 118 -34.57 37.42 -16.29
C ASP A 118 -33.60 36.89 -15.18
N CYS A 119 -33.38 37.67 -14.11
CA CYS A 119 -32.38 37.35 -13.07
C CYS A 119 -32.81 36.22 -12.10
N ASP A 120 -33.74 35.35 -12.51
CA ASP A 120 -34.36 34.30 -11.70
C ASP A 120 -34.07 32.87 -12.20
N SER A 121 -33.51 32.70 -13.41
CA SER A 121 -33.11 31.37 -13.91
C SER A 121 -31.66 31.02 -13.53
N THR A 122 -31.49 30.00 -12.68
CA THR A 122 -30.17 29.48 -12.23
C THR A 122 -29.90 28.09 -12.80
N GLY A 123 -28.64 27.80 -13.06
CA GLY A 123 -28.20 26.43 -13.35
C GLY A 123 -28.23 25.54 -12.11
N SER A 124 -27.77 24.30 -12.27
CA SER A 124 -27.63 23.37 -11.16
C SER A 124 -26.19 23.18 -10.70
N SER A 125 -26.02 22.98 -9.39
CA SER A 125 -24.71 22.80 -8.77
C SER A 125 -24.06 21.47 -9.15
N GLY A 126 -22.74 21.47 -9.31
CA GLY A 126 -21.97 20.24 -9.48
C GLY A 126 -21.93 19.38 -8.22
N GLY A 127 -21.78 18.06 -8.41
CA GLY A 127 -21.61 17.09 -7.34
C GLY A 127 -20.21 17.10 -6.76
N GLY A 128 -20.08 16.85 -5.45
CA GLY A 128 -18.77 16.72 -4.80
C GLY A 128 -18.02 15.46 -5.24
N GLY A 129 -16.70 15.51 -5.33
CA GLY A 129 -15.86 14.35 -5.62
C GLY A 129 -15.79 13.37 -4.44
N GLY A 130 -15.56 12.10 -4.72
CA GLY A 130 -15.43 11.05 -3.72
C GLY A 130 -14.08 11.07 -3.00
N ALA A 131 -14.06 10.67 -1.73
CA ALA A 131 -12.84 10.56 -0.93
C ALA A 131 -11.90 9.46 -1.44
N GLY A 132 -10.59 9.69 -1.43
CA GLY A 132 -9.59 8.67 -1.68
C GLY A 132 -9.48 7.67 -0.52
N GLY A 133 -9.26 6.40 -0.88
CA GLY A 133 -9.11 5.30 0.06
C GLY A 133 -7.72 5.24 0.71
N CYS A 134 -7.67 4.80 1.96
CA CYS A 134 -6.43 4.75 2.73
C CYS A 134 -5.54 3.56 2.36
N ALA A 135 -4.23 3.74 2.51
CA ALA A 135 -3.25 2.72 2.22
C ALA A 135 -3.39 1.49 3.14
N GLY A 136 -3.13 0.31 2.60
CA GLY A 136 -2.91 -0.89 3.40
C GLY A 136 -1.53 -0.86 4.07
N THR A 137 -1.47 -1.29 5.33
CA THR A 137 -0.23 -1.42 6.08
C THR A 137 0.60 -2.63 5.64
N ALA A 138 1.91 -2.54 5.79
CA ALA A 138 2.85 -3.61 5.51
C ALA A 138 2.63 -4.85 6.38
N GLY A 139 2.95 -6.02 5.82
CA GLY A 139 3.13 -7.25 6.57
C GLY A 139 4.49 -7.29 7.27
N THR A 140 4.51 -7.84 8.48
CA THR A 140 5.74 -7.99 9.28
C THR A 140 6.62 -9.12 8.76
N ALA A 141 7.93 -9.02 8.99
CA ALA A 141 8.89 -10.05 8.66
C ALA A 141 8.66 -11.35 9.45
N GLY A 142 8.96 -12.48 8.81
CA GLY A 142 9.16 -13.75 9.50
C GLY A 142 10.55 -13.81 10.16
N THR A 143 10.63 -14.38 11.35
CA THR A 143 11.90 -14.60 12.07
C THR A 143 12.68 -15.77 11.48
N GLY A 144 14.01 -15.71 11.42
CA GLY A 144 14.82 -16.85 11.00
C GLY A 144 14.77 -18.00 12.02
N GLY A 145 14.99 -19.22 11.53
CA GLY A 145 15.11 -20.43 12.35
C GLY A 145 16.49 -20.55 13.01
N GLY A 146 16.52 -21.05 14.24
CA GLY A 146 17.78 -21.31 14.95
C GLY A 146 18.60 -22.41 14.29
N GLY A 147 19.92 -22.27 14.25
CA GLY A 147 20.80 -23.30 13.70
C GLY A 147 21.04 -24.46 14.68
N SER A 148 21.33 -25.64 14.13
CA SER A 148 21.85 -26.77 14.89
C SER A 148 23.32 -26.98 14.56
N PHE A 149 24.18 -26.89 15.57
CA PHE A 149 25.62 -26.96 15.41
C PHE A 149 26.21 -28.00 16.34
N GLY A 150 27.06 -28.88 15.81
CA GLY A 150 27.77 -29.88 16.63
C GLY A 150 28.91 -29.23 17.42
N ILE A 151 29.87 -28.62 16.70
CA ILE A 151 30.99 -27.87 17.29
C ILE A 151 31.08 -26.51 16.58
N VAL A 152 31.17 -25.43 17.37
CA VAL A 152 31.50 -24.09 16.88
C VAL A 152 32.86 -23.70 17.45
N ALA A 153 33.88 -23.61 16.60
CA ALA A 153 35.24 -23.20 16.95
C ALA A 153 35.47 -21.75 16.49
N THR A 154 35.92 -20.89 17.39
CA THR A 154 36.25 -19.48 17.11
C THR A 154 37.69 -19.24 17.53
N ASP A 155 38.55 -18.82 16.60
CA ASP A 155 39.96 -18.49 16.86
C ASP A 155 40.69 -19.55 17.72
N SER A 156 40.40 -20.83 17.44
CA SER A 156 40.83 -21.98 18.25
C SER A 156 41.30 -23.14 17.38
N THR A 157 42.18 -23.97 17.93
CA THR A 157 42.59 -25.25 17.33
C THR A 157 41.88 -26.40 18.05
N VAL A 158 41.03 -27.14 17.34
CA VAL A 158 40.24 -28.25 17.89
C VAL A 158 40.63 -29.57 17.24
N VAL A 159 40.80 -30.62 18.04
CA VAL A 159 41.03 -31.98 17.55
C VAL A 159 39.87 -32.87 17.98
N VAL A 160 39.11 -33.35 17.01
CA VAL A 160 37.99 -34.27 17.20
C VAL A 160 38.49 -35.68 16.89
N LYS A 161 38.94 -36.42 17.91
CA LYS A 161 39.53 -37.75 17.76
C LYS A 161 38.58 -38.86 18.19
N SER A 162 38.44 -39.90 17.36
CA SER A 162 37.66 -41.11 17.67
C SER A 162 36.25 -40.80 18.20
N SER A 163 35.59 -39.79 17.62
CA SER A 163 34.34 -39.23 18.10
C SER A 163 33.26 -39.20 17.01
N MET A 164 31.99 -39.08 17.42
CA MET A 164 30.87 -38.82 16.53
C MET A 164 30.28 -37.45 16.85
N VAL A 165 30.23 -36.56 15.85
CA VAL A 165 29.62 -35.23 15.94
C VAL A 165 28.45 -35.17 14.97
N THR A 166 27.26 -34.94 15.51
CA THR A 166 26.03 -34.87 14.71
C THR A 166 25.26 -33.63 15.09
N ALA A 167 24.99 -32.76 14.11
CA ALA A 167 23.99 -31.73 14.27
C ALA A 167 22.59 -32.29 13.98
N ASN A 168 21.58 -31.77 14.68
CA ASN A 168 20.19 -32.14 14.47
C ASN A 168 19.55 -31.26 13.39
N ARG A 169 18.25 -31.41 13.17
CA ARG A 169 17.53 -30.54 12.23
C ARG A 169 17.60 -29.07 12.70
N GLY A 170 17.90 -28.16 11.78
CA GLY A 170 17.80 -26.72 12.05
C GLY A 170 16.34 -26.26 12.25
N GLY A 171 16.14 -25.19 13.01
CA GLY A 171 14.81 -24.64 13.29
C GLY A 171 14.12 -24.13 12.02
N ALA A 172 12.80 -24.25 11.93
CA ALA A 172 12.05 -23.68 10.82
C ALA A 172 12.04 -22.14 10.89
N GLY A 173 12.03 -21.50 9.72
CA GLY A 173 11.79 -20.07 9.59
C GLY A 173 10.33 -19.71 9.90
N GLY A 174 10.15 -18.53 10.48
CA GLY A 174 8.86 -17.93 10.78
C GLY A 174 8.17 -17.40 9.53
N ARG A 175 6.83 -17.46 9.54
CA ARG A 175 5.99 -16.99 8.45
C ARG A 175 6.07 -15.47 8.28
N GLY A 176 6.19 -15.00 7.04
CA GLY A 176 6.03 -13.60 6.69
C GLY A 176 4.56 -13.15 6.81
N GLY A 177 4.34 -12.01 7.47
CA GLY A 177 3.04 -11.41 7.70
C GLY A 177 2.37 -10.95 6.41
N ARG A 178 1.03 -10.97 6.38
CA ARG A 178 0.25 -10.49 5.23
C ARG A 178 0.12 -8.97 5.28
N GLY A 179 0.52 -8.27 4.23
CA GLY A 179 0.13 -6.88 4.02
C GLY A 179 -1.39 -6.71 3.96
N ALA A 180 -1.89 -5.62 4.54
CA ALA A 180 -3.31 -5.31 4.58
C ALA A 180 -3.81 -4.79 3.22
N ASN A 181 -5.10 -5.00 2.96
CA ASN A 181 -5.73 -4.41 1.79
C ASN A 181 -5.82 -2.90 1.95
N GLY A 182 -5.66 -2.15 0.85
CA GLY A 182 -6.01 -0.73 0.84
C GLY A 182 -7.53 -0.53 0.81
N GLY A 183 -7.96 0.55 1.46
CA GLY A 183 -9.36 0.93 1.56
C GLY A 183 -9.94 1.37 0.22
N ASN A 184 -11.24 1.15 0.05
CA ASN A 184 -11.98 1.63 -1.12
C ASN A 184 -12.03 3.16 -1.13
N GLY A 185 -12.06 3.75 -2.32
CA GLY A 185 -12.44 5.15 -2.48
C GLY A 185 -13.95 5.32 -2.30
N GLY A 186 -14.38 6.52 -1.93
CA GLY A 186 -15.78 6.92 -1.88
C GLY A 186 -16.32 7.25 -3.26
N SER A 187 -17.63 7.08 -3.44
CA SER A 187 -18.33 7.51 -4.65
C SER A 187 -18.36 9.05 -4.74
N GLY A 188 -18.32 9.57 -5.97
CA GLY A 188 -18.67 10.96 -6.22
C GLY A 188 -20.17 11.20 -6.03
N GLY A 189 -20.51 12.42 -5.63
CA GLY A 189 -21.89 12.87 -5.51
C GLY A 189 -22.51 13.13 -6.88
N PRO A 190 -23.84 12.93 -7.03
CA PRO A 190 -24.54 13.30 -8.23
C PRO A 190 -24.47 14.83 -8.43
N GLY A 191 -24.53 15.27 -9.69
CA GLY A 191 -24.81 16.67 -9.99
C GLY A 191 -26.27 17.01 -9.74
N GLY A 192 -26.57 18.29 -9.52
CA GLY A 192 -27.94 18.75 -9.39
C GLY A 192 -28.68 18.61 -10.73
N PRO A 193 -29.87 17.98 -10.76
CA PRO A 193 -30.73 18.03 -11.92
C PRO A 193 -31.30 19.43 -12.06
N TYR A 194 -31.37 19.91 -13.29
CA TYR A 194 -32.13 21.10 -13.64
C TYR A 194 -33.64 20.75 -13.74
N GLY A 195 -34.51 21.62 -13.20
CA GLY A 195 -35.98 21.50 -13.26
C GLY A 195 -36.72 21.70 -11.93
N GLY A 196 -37.04 22.95 -11.60
CA GLY A 196 -38.09 23.34 -10.64
C GLY A 196 -39.38 23.74 -11.38
N SER A 197 -40.51 23.89 -10.67
CA SER A 197 -41.77 24.38 -11.27
C SER A 197 -41.72 25.89 -11.53
N GLY A 198 -41.91 26.35 -12.77
CA GLY A 198 -42.02 27.78 -13.13
C GLY A 198 -41.03 28.24 -14.20
N GLU A 199 -40.73 29.56 -14.22
CA GLU A 199 -39.86 30.34 -15.14
C GLU A 199 -38.39 29.88 -15.21
N GLN A 200 -38.02 28.81 -14.51
CA GLN A 200 -36.72 28.14 -14.62
C GLN A 200 -36.81 27.10 -15.74
N ASP A 201 -36.97 27.47 -17.01
CA ASP A 201 -37.25 26.57 -18.16
C ASP A 201 -36.04 26.27 -19.08
N ASP A 202 -34.86 26.81 -18.78
CA ASP A 202 -33.69 26.76 -19.68
C ASP A 202 -32.29 26.68 -19.02
N GLY A 203 -32.16 26.46 -17.71
CA GLY A 203 -30.86 26.30 -17.04
C GLY A 203 -30.12 24.99 -17.37
N GLY A 204 -28.80 24.95 -17.16
CA GLY A 204 -27.97 23.76 -17.37
C GLY A 204 -27.84 22.87 -16.12
N ASN A 205 -27.64 21.57 -16.32
CA ASN A 205 -27.38 20.61 -15.24
C ASN A 205 -25.99 20.79 -14.64
N GLY A 206 -25.90 20.53 -13.34
CA GLY A 206 -24.61 20.30 -12.70
C GLY A 206 -24.13 18.89 -13.02
N ALA A 207 -22.82 18.72 -13.14
CA ALA A 207 -22.26 17.40 -13.42
C ALA A 207 -21.89 16.64 -12.14
N ALA A 208 -21.79 15.32 -12.24
CA ALA A 208 -21.36 14.46 -11.14
C ALA A 208 -19.88 14.67 -10.79
N GLY A 209 -19.56 14.51 -9.51
CA GLY A 209 -18.19 14.41 -9.04
C GLY A 209 -17.55 13.08 -9.44
N GLY A 210 -16.24 13.06 -9.59
CA GLY A 210 -15.48 11.84 -9.83
C GLY A 210 -15.38 10.98 -8.57
N ASN A 211 -15.36 9.66 -8.73
CA ASN A 211 -15.10 8.73 -7.62
C ASN A 211 -13.67 8.89 -7.09
N GLY A 212 -13.46 8.66 -5.79
CA GLY A 212 -12.13 8.61 -5.21
C GLY A 212 -11.38 7.33 -5.60
N GLY A 213 -10.06 7.43 -5.67
CA GLY A 213 -9.19 6.30 -5.95
C GLY A 213 -9.08 5.34 -4.77
N ARG A 214 -8.99 4.04 -5.04
CA ARG A 214 -8.72 3.02 -4.02
C ARG A 214 -7.29 3.18 -3.48
N GLY A 215 -7.08 2.97 -2.18
CA GLY A 215 -5.73 2.88 -1.60
C GLY A 215 -4.99 1.62 -2.06
N GLY A 216 -3.68 1.71 -2.19
CA GLY A 216 -2.84 0.57 -2.53
C GLY A 216 -2.76 -0.45 -1.40
N THR A 217 -2.63 -1.73 -1.73
CA THR A 217 -2.42 -2.80 -0.74
C THR A 217 -1.03 -2.70 -0.14
N GLY A 218 -0.87 -3.00 1.14
CA GLY A 218 0.44 -3.14 1.76
C GLY A 218 1.17 -4.38 1.24
N GLY A 219 2.50 -4.30 1.15
CA GLY A 219 3.34 -5.43 0.76
C GLY A 219 3.39 -6.51 1.84
N HIS A 220 3.48 -7.77 1.42
CA HIS A 220 3.66 -8.89 2.35
C HIS A 220 5.08 -8.89 2.94
N GLY A 221 5.25 -9.30 4.19
CA GLY A 221 6.58 -9.47 4.78
C GLY A 221 7.27 -10.71 4.24
N GLY A 222 8.60 -10.69 4.14
CA GLY A 222 9.38 -11.84 3.74
C GLY A 222 9.36 -12.93 4.80
N GLY A 223 9.37 -14.19 4.36
CA GLY A 223 9.53 -15.33 5.26
C GLY A 223 10.93 -15.37 5.86
N GLY A 224 11.06 -15.83 7.10
CA GLY A 224 12.37 -16.02 7.73
C GLY A 224 13.12 -17.21 7.14
N GLY A 225 14.44 -17.15 7.07
CA GLY A 225 15.26 -18.25 6.59
C GLY A 225 15.21 -19.44 7.54
N GLY A 226 15.29 -20.66 7.01
CA GLY A 226 15.46 -21.86 7.80
C GLY A 226 16.80 -21.89 8.51
N GLY A 227 16.85 -22.47 9.70
CA GLY A 227 18.08 -22.64 10.45
C GLY A 227 19.01 -23.66 9.79
N PRO A 228 20.32 -23.40 9.67
CA PRO A 228 21.26 -24.37 9.13
C PRO A 228 21.45 -25.54 10.09
N SER A 229 21.94 -26.65 9.55
CA SER A 229 22.45 -27.76 10.32
C SER A 229 23.88 -28.08 9.87
N ALA A 230 24.84 -27.90 10.78
CA ALA A 230 26.24 -28.12 10.51
C ALA A 230 26.95 -28.87 11.62
N GLY A 231 27.64 -29.96 11.27
CA GLY A 231 28.44 -30.70 12.24
C GLY A 231 29.57 -29.84 12.83
N LEU A 232 30.26 -29.07 12.01
CA LEU A 232 31.33 -28.15 12.41
C LEU A 232 31.08 -26.73 11.89
N VAL A 233 31.44 -25.73 12.69
CA VAL A 233 31.51 -24.34 12.28
C VAL A 233 32.86 -23.79 12.71
N CYS A 234 33.60 -23.21 11.76
CA CYS A 234 34.87 -22.55 12.02
C CYS A 234 34.74 -21.06 11.74
N LEU A 235 35.12 -20.25 12.72
CA LEU A 235 35.04 -18.80 12.68
C LEU A 235 36.43 -18.20 12.94
N GLY A 236 36.72 -17.08 12.28
CA GLY A 236 38.02 -16.40 12.39
C GLY A 236 39.15 -17.30 11.92
N THR A 237 40.19 -17.48 12.74
CA THR A 237 41.36 -18.32 12.42
C THR A 237 41.22 -19.76 12.93
N ALA A 238 39.99 -20.23 13.20
CA ALA A 238 39.78 -21.55 13.77
C ALA A 238 40.23 -22.68 12.83
N THR A 239 40.77 -23.73 13.42
CA THR A 239 41.32 -24.90 12.72
C THR A 239 40.78 -26.18 13.37
N ILE A 240 40.30 -27.15 12.58
CA ILE A 240 39.74 -28.40 13.11
C ILE A 240 40.34 -29.62 12.42
N ALA A 241 40.97 -30.50 13.20
CA ALA A 241 41.43 -31.82 12.77
C ALA A 241 40.44 -32.90 13.21
N ILE A 242 40.17 -33.89 12.34
CA ILE A 242 39.10 -34.90 12.54
C ILE A 242 39.66 -36.34 12.42
N PRO A 243 40.70 -36.73 13.19
CA PRO A 243 41.28 -38.06 13.06
C PRO A 243 40.30 -39.15 13.55
N GLN A 244 39.97 -40.08 12.65
CA GLN A 244 39.14 -41.25 12.96
C GLN A 244 37.76 -40.90 13.55
N SER A 245 37.17 -39.78 13.12
CA SER A 245 35.88 -39.30 13.63
C SER A 245 34.86 -39.12 12.51
N THR A 246 33.58 -39.27 12.84
CA THR A 246 32.45 -39.06 11.93
C THR A 246 31.80 -37.72 12.25
N VAL A 247 31.59 -36.88 11.23
CA VAL A 247 30.93 -35.59 11.42
C VAL A 247 29.84 -35.41 10.37
N ASN A 248 28.61 -35.21 10.84
CA ASN A 248 27.43 -35.08 10.00
C ASN A 248 26.61 -33.84 10.37
N GLY A 249 26.14 -33.13 9.35
CA GLY A 249 24.99 -32.24 9.48
C GLY A 249 23.70 -33.05 9.49
N GLY A 250 22.69 -32.53 10.18
CA GLY A 250 21.29 -32.93 10.02
C GLY A 250 20.65 -32.21 8.84
N SER A 251 19.33 -32.32 8.69
CA SER A 251 18.61 -31.50 7.69
C SER A 251 18.57 -30.03 8.10
N GLY A 252 18.68 -29.12 7.13
CA GLY A 252 18.35 -27.72 7.41
C GLY A 252 16.86 -27.57 7.74
N GLY A 253 16.53 -26.50 8.47
CA GLY A 253 15.15 -26.13 8.74
C GLY A 253 14.45 -25.63 7.49
N LEU A 254 13.13 -25.82 7.39
CA LEU A 254 12.37 -25.23 6.28
C LEU A 254 12.34 -23.71 6.38
N GLY A 255 12.39 -23.03 5.25
CA GLY A 255 12.17 -21.60 5.13
C GLY A 255 10.73 -21.23 5.52
N GLY A 256 10.57 -20.04 6.08
CA GLY A 256 9.29 -19.52 6.49
C GLY A 256 8.41 -19.20 5.28
N PRO A 257 7.12 -19.61 5.26
CA PRO A 257 6.25 -19.30 4.15
C PRO A 257 5.94 -17.80 4.08
N SER A 258 5.64 -17.29 2.89
CA SER A 258 5.11 -15.94 2.70
C SER A 258 4.24 -15.88 1.44
N MET A 259 3.28 -14.95 1.41
CA MET A 259 2.55 -14.60 0.18
C MET A 259 3.36 -13.66 -0.74
N GLY A 260 4.45 -13.09 -0.23
CA GLY A 260 5.44 -12.36 -1.03
C GLY A 260 6.60 -13.29 -1.35
N THR A 261 7.70 -13.15 -0.62
CA THR A 261 8.92 -13.95 -0.82
C THR A 261 9.11 -14.91 0.36
N ALA A 262 9.04 -16.22 0.09
CA ALA A 262 9.29 -17.24 1.11
C ALA A 262 10.77 -17.31 1.50
N GLY A 263 11.04 -17.63 2.76
CA GLY A 263 12.39 -17.87 3.28
C GLY A 263 13.08 -19.01 2.54
N MET A 264 14.41 -18.95 2.43
CA MET A 264 15.19 -20.09 1.95
C MET A 264 15.25 -21.18 3.02
N ASP A 265 15.26 -22.44 2.60
CA ASP A 265 15.54 -23.56 3.50
C ASP A 265 16.98 -23.47 4.03
N GLY A 266 17.21 -23.93 5.25
CA GLY A 266 18.52 -23.94 5.87
C GLY A 266 19.48 -24.89 5.16
N VAL A 267 20.77 -24.57 5.19
CA VAL A 267 21.80 -25.48 4.65
C VAL A 267 21.92 -26.73 5.52
N SER A 268 22.08 -27.89 4.88
CA SER A 268 22.53 -29.14 5.49
C SER A 268 23.96 -29.40 5.05
N THR A 269 24.92 -29.35 5.97
CA THR A 269 26.34 -29.53 5.62
C THR A 269 27.14 -30.19 6.74
N ARG A 270 28.24 -30.83 6.37
CA ARG A 270 29.22 -31.32 7.34
C ARG A 270 29.92 -30.17 8.07
N ALA A 271 30.24 -29.09 7.36
CA ALA A 271 30.96 -27.96 7.94
C ALA A 271 30.65 -26.63 7.26
N ILE A 272 30.78 -25.54 8.03
CA ILE A 272 30.69 -24.15 7.57
C ILE A 272 32.01 -23.44 7.94
N GLY A 273 32.65 -22.80 6.96
CA GLY A 273 33.84 -21.96 7.19
C GLY A 273 35.11 -22.70 7.61
N CYS A 274 35.11 -24.04 7.62
CA CYS A 274 36.27 -24.84 8.06
C CYS A 274 37.24 -25.14 6.93
N SER A 275 38.54 -24.93 7.20
CA SER A 275 39.64 -25.54 6.46
C SER A 275 40.08 -26.83 7.17
N PHE A 276 40.21 -27.93 6.43
CA PHE A 276 40.69 -29.20 6.96
C PHE A 276 42.16 -29.40 6.59
N PHE A 277 42.94 -29.88 7.55
CA PHE A 277 44.32 -30.34 7.41
C PHE A 277 44.51 -31.61 8.24
#